data_AF-W4M404-F1
#
_entry.id   AF-W4M404-F1
#
_cell.length_a   1.000
_cell.length_b   1.000
_cell.length_c   1.000
_cell.angle_alpha   90.00
_cell.angle_beta   90.00
_cell.angle_gamma   90.00
#
_symmetry.space_group_name_H-M   'P 1'
#
loop_
_entity.id
_entity.type
_entity.pdbx_description
1 polymer ?
#
loop_
_entity_poly.entity_id
_entity_poly.type
_entity_poly.pdbx_seq_one_letter_code
_entity_poly.pdbx_strand_id
1 'polypeptide(L)'
;MGYNMAPKVSRDFIDVTVQFAQHVSRITLLPLDEVLFRFTPLYLSFGLGRDFDPLHPSWQTFVAGVTPHYQKLVDWTYTFYLQQPIDVSTDVTDSHAVFGCFYYSIWPKNRVRIHFRNGEASSYGSLSRIRSPQRLAELTDMFRYGSI
;
A
#
# COMPACT_ATOMS: atom_id res chain seq x y z
N MET A 1 19.41 -3.06 -24.15
CA MET A 1 18.90 -1.71 -23.83
C MET A 1 17.80 -1.89 -22.79
N GLY A 2 18.13 -1.73 -21.51
CA GLY A 2 17.13 -1.82 -20.44
C GLY A 2 16.30 -0.52 -20.41
N TYR A 3 14.98 -0.64 -20.47
CA TYR A 3 14.10 0.49 -20.21
C TYR A 3 14.39 1.01 -18.81
N ASN A 4 14.91 2.23 -18.72
CA ASN A 4 15.08 2.93 -17.45
C ASN A 4 13.68 3.37 -17.01
N MET A 5 12.92 2.45 -16.40
CA MET A 5 11.60 2.77 -15.88
C MET A 5 11.79 3.77 -14.74
N ALA A 6 11.13 4.93 -14.86
CA ALA A 6 11.07 5.89 -13.78
C ALA A 6 10.58 5.17 -12.50
N PRO A 7 11.11 5.53 -11.32
CA PRO A 7 10.63 4.97 -10.06
C PRO A 7 9.10 5.11 -9.97
N LYS A 8 8.41 4.00 -9.68
CA LYS A 8 6.94 3.97 -9.52
C LYS A 8 6.47 4.87 -8.38
N VAL A 9 7.31 5.10 -7.38
CA VAL A 9 7.03 5.93 -6.20
C VAL A 9 7.95 7.15 -6.24
N SER A 10 7.36 8.34 -6.18
CA SER A 10 8.13 9.59 -6.14
C SER A 10 8.74 9.83 -4.76
N ARG A 11 9.81 10.62 -4.71
CA ARG A 11 10.40 11.06 -3.45
C ARG A 11 9.42 11.86 -2.59
N ASP A 12 8.61 12.73 -3.20
CA ASP A 12 7.61 13.53 -2.49
C ASP A 12 6.56 12.64 -1.81
N PHE A 13 6.17 11.54 -2.45
CA PHE A 13 5.28 10.56 -1.83
C PHE A 13 5.93 9.87 -0.63
N ILE A 14 7.21 9.51 -0.72
CA ILE A 14 7.97 8.96 0.41
C ILE A 14 8.08 9.98 1.55
N ASP A 15 8.33 11.26 1.23
CA ASP A 15 8.41 12.33 2.22
C ASP A 15 7.10 12.44 3.03
N VAL A 16 5.97 12.60 2.33
CA VAL A 16 4.64 12.65 2.97
C VAL A 16 4.36 11.38 3.78
N THR A 17 4.74 10.21 3.26
CA THR A 17 4.57 8.92 3.95
C THR A 17 5.37 8.85 5.26
N VAL A 18 6.62 9.31 5.25
CA VAL A 18 7.49 9.35 6.43
C VAL A 18 6.98 10.37 7.46
N GLN A 19 6.59 11.57 7.01
CA GLN A 19 6.01 12.58 7.90
C GLN A 19 4.72 12.09 8.57
N PHE A 20 3.86 11.40 7.81
CA PHE A 20 2.67 10.75 8.35
C PHE A 20 3.02 9.72 9.42
N ALA A 21 3.99 8.83 9.15
CA ALA A 21 4.42 7.82 10.12
C ALA A 21 4.99 8.45 11.40
N GLN A 22 5.80 9.49 11.28
CA GLN A 22 6.32 10.23 12.45
C GLN A 22 5.18 10.85 13.26
N HIS A 23 4.17 11.42 12.59
CA HIS A 23 3.01 11.96 13.28
C HIS A 23 2.21 10.89 14.01
N VAL A 24 1.94 9.74 13.37
CA VAL A 24 1.22 8.62 13.96
C VAL A 24 1.99 8.04 15.15
N SER A 25 3.30 7.83 15.02
CA SER A 25 4.16 7.38 16.13
C SER A 25 4.06 8.31 17.33
N ARG A 26 4.11 9.63 17.12
CA ARG A 26 3.98 10.62 18.20
C ARG A 26 2.63 10.57 18.93
N ILE A 27 1.52 10.39 18.22
CA ILE A 27 0.18 10.41 18.85
C ILE A 27 -0.23 9.06 19.44
N THR A 28 0.28 7.96 18.90
CA THR A 28 -0.04 6.60 19.36
C THR A 28 0.98 6.04 20.36
N LEU A 29 2.14 6.71 20.48
CA LEU A 29 3.31 6.25 21.24
C LEU A 29 3.87 4.90 20.76
N LEU A 30 3.53 4.48 19.54
CA LEU A 30 4.09 3.29 18.92
C LEU A 30 5.50 3.57 18.36
N PRO A 31 6.41 2.58 18.40
CA PRO A 31 7.71 2.68 17.74
C PRO A 31 7.59 3.05 16.25
N LEU A 32 8.49 3.88 15.75
CA LEU A 32 8.40 4.40 14.38
C LEU A 32 8.53 3.29 13.33
N ASP A 33 9.37 2.29 13.57
CA ASP A 33 9.50 1.10 12.73
C ASP A 33 8.20 0.29 12.65
N GLU A 34 7.50 0.12 13.78
CA GLU A 34 6.17 -0.48 13.81
C GLU A 34 5.16 0.37 13.01
N VAL A 35 5.22 1.69 13.14
CA VAL A 35 4.29 2.57 12.43
C VAL A 35 4.54 2.57 10.93
N LEU A 36 5.79 2.63 10.50
CA LEU A 36 6.21 2.50 9.10
C LEU A 36 5.71 1.18 8.53
N PHE A 37 5.77 0.09 9.29
CA PHE A 37 5.26 -1.21 8.84
C PHE A 37 3.75 -1.25 8.69
N ARG A 38 3.00 -0.80 9.72
CA ARG A 38 1.56 -1.06 9.83
C ARG A 38 0.68 -0.04 9.12
N PHE A 39 1.12 1.21 9.04
CA PHE A 39 0.27 2.33 8.61
C PHE A 39 0.70 2.95 7.29
N THR A 40 1.82 2.51 6.71
CA THR A 40 2.34 3.06 5.46
C THR A 40 2.39 2.03 4.34
N PRO A 41 2.40 2.47 3.07
CA PRO A 41 2.55 1.56 1.94
C PRO A 41 3.99 1.07 1.73
N LEU A 42 4.97 1.46 2.56
CA LEU A 42 6.39 1.24 2.28
C LEU A 42 6.76 -0.24 2.06
N TYR A 43 6.20 -1.16 2.85
CA TYR A 43 6.43 -2.60 2.66
C TYR A 43 6.04 -3.07 1.25
N LEU A 44 4.92 -2.58 0.73
CA LEU A 44 4.46 -2.86 -0.63
C LEU A 44 5.29 -2.09 -1.68
N SER A 45 5.64 -0.83 -1.39
CA SER A 45 6.49 -0.02 -2.27
C SER A 45 7.88 -0.61 -2.45
N PHE A 46 8.40 -1.31 -1.44
CA PHE A 46 9.65 -2.06 -1.49
C PHE A 46 9.51 -3.41 -2.21
N GLY A 47 8.31 -3.80 -2.61
CA GLY A 47 8.09 -5.03 -3.35
C GLY A 47 8.14 -6.31 -2.50
N LEU A 48 7.95 -6.22 -1.19
CA LEU A 48 8.14 -7.36 -0.27
C LEU A 48 6.93 -8.32 -0.21
N GLY A 49 6.13 -8.32 -1.26
CA GLY A 49 4.90 -9.11 -1.35
C GLY A 49 3.79 -8.58 -0.45
N ARG A 50 2.75 -9.39 -0.24
CA ARG A 50 1.49 -8.99 0.42
C ARG A 50 1.22 -9.72 1.74
N ASP A 51 2.18 -10.51 2.21
CA ASP A 51 2.10 -11.25 3.47
C ASP A 51 2.37 -10.39 4.70
N PHE A 52 3.02 -9.24 4.52
CA PHE A 52 3.43 -8.35 5.61
C PHE A 52 4.15 -9.15 6.70
N ASP A 53 5.28 -9.76 6.33
CA ASP A 53 6.12 -10.48 7.28
C ASP A 53 7.06 -9.46 7.97
N PRO A 54 6.90 -9.19 9.28
CA PRO A 54 7.79 -8.29 9.99
C PRO A 54 9.23 -8.83 10.06
N LEU A 55 9.45 -10.13 9.86
CA LEU A 55 10.77 -10.76 9.84
C LEU A 55 11.39 -10.84 8.44
N HIS A 56 10.75 -10.27 7.42
CA HIS A 56 11.28 -10.28 6.06
C HIS A 56 12.69 -9.66 6.02
N PRO A 57 13.72 -10.34 5.48
CA PRO A 57 15.11 -9.87 5.55
C PRO A 57 15.35 -8.46 4.99
N SER A 58 14.70 -8.13 3.88
CA SER A 58 14.76 -6.77 3.31
C SER A 58 14.09 -5.73 4.24
N TRP A 59 12.97 -6.06 4.87
CA TRP A 59 12.30 -5.18 5.82
C TRP A 59 13.18 -4.94 7.07
N GLN A 60 13.78 -5.99 7.60
CA GLN A 60 14.72 -5.89 8.73
C GLN A 60 15.94 -5.02 8.39
N THR A 61 16.48 -5.14 7.17
CA THR A 61 17.55 -4.26 6.68
C THR A 61 17.11 -2.79 6.66
N PHE A 62 15.89 -2.50 6.19
CA PHE A 62 15.34 -1.16 6.21
C PHE A 62 15.19 -0.62 7.65
N VAL A 63 14.61 -1.40 8.55
CA VAL A 63 14.36 -1.04 9.96
C VAL A 63 15.67 -0.74 10.69
N ALA A 64 16.72 -1.52 10.44
CA ALA A 64 18.04 -1.29 11.03
C ALA A 64 18.60 0.12 10.71
N GLY A 65 18.22 0.72 9.59
CA GLY A 65 18.58 2.09 9.23
C GLY A 65 17.64 3.18 9.76
N VAL A 66 16.45 2.85 10.30
CA VAL A 66 15.48 3.86 10.76
C VAL A 66 16.02 4.67 11.94
N THR A 67 16.58 4.01 12.96
CA THR A 67 17.08 4.70 14.16
C THR A 67 18.34 5.55 13.86
N PRO A 68 19.39 5.01 13.20
CA PRO A 68 20.58 5.79 12.86
C PRO A 68 20.30 6.99 11.94
N HIS A 69 19.28 6.88 11.08
CA HIS A 69 18.93 7.91 10.11
C HIS A 69 17.68 8.71 10.47
N TYR A 70 17.26 8.75 11.73
CA TYR A 70 16.01 9.43 12.13
C TYR A 70 15.86 10.86 11.56
N GLN A 71 16.93 11.66 11.57
CA GLN A 71 16.94 13.03 11.02
C GLN A 71 16.97 13.09 9.48
N LYS A 72 17.38 12.01 8.81
CA LYS A 72 17.48 11.88 7.36
C LYS A 72 16.62 10.71 6.86
N LEU A 73 15.49 10.46 7.53
CA LEU A 73 14.71 9.25 7.32
C LEU A 73 14.10 9.20 5.91
N VAL A 74 13.72 10.35 5.36
CA VAL A 74 13.25 10.48 3.98
C VAL A 74 14.34 10.07 2.99
N ASP A 75 15.58 10.53 3.19
CA ASP A 75 16.73 10.14 2.35
C ASP A 75 16.99 8.64 2.43
N TRP A 76 17.08 8.11 3.66
CA TRP A 76 17.28 6.68 3.89
C TRP A 76 16.21 5.85 3.18
N THR A 77 14.94 6.20 3.37
CA THR A 77 13.80 5.48 2.81
C THR A 77 13.78 5.54 1.28
N TYR A 78 14.09 6.72 0.71
CA TYR A 78 14.13 6.88 -0.75
C TYR A 78 15.31 6.14 -1.37
N THR A 79 16.50 6.20 -0.77
CA THR A 79 17.65 5.42 -1.21
C THR A 79 17.40 3.92 -1.11
N PHE A 80 16.80 3.46 -0.01
CA PHE A 80 16.42 2.06 0.17
C PHE A 80 15.41 1.60 -0.88
N TYR A 81 14.40 2.43 -1.17
CA TYR A 81 13.41 2.17 -2.22
C TYR A 81 14.05 2.02 -3.61
N LEU A 82 14.97 2.92 -3.98
CA LEU A 82 15.65 2.88 -5.28
C LEU A 82 16.53 1.63 -5.46
N GLN A 83 16.92 0.96 -4.38
CA GLN A 83 17.72 -0.26 -4.40
C GLN A 83 16.86 -1.54 -4.52
N GLN A 84 15.53 -1.43 -4.36
CA GLN A 84 14.66 -2.60 -4.47
C GLN A 84 14.48 -3.00 -5.93
N PRO A 85 14.41 -4.31 -6.23
CA PRO A 85 14.10 -4.78 -7.57
C PRO A 85 12.72 -4.26 -8.00
N ILE A 86 12.63 -3.58 -9.15
CA ILE A 86 11.41 -2.93 -9.69
C ILE A 86 10.33 -3.95 -10.13
N ASP A 87 10.51 -5.23 -9.82
CA ASP A 87 9.78 -6.33 -10.46
C ASP A 87 8.69 -6.92 -9.58
N VAL A 88 7.82 -6.06 -9.06
CA VAL A 88 6.61 -6.52 -8.36
C VAL A 88 5.41 -5.95 -9.08
N SER A 89 4.96 -6.71 -10.07
CA SER A 89 3.57 -6.67 -10.48
C SER A 89 2.73 -6.94 -9.23
N THR A 90 2.14 -5.89 -8.67
CA THR A 90 1.18 -5.98 -7.57
C THR A 90 -0.23 -6.28 -8.07
N ASP A 91 -0.38 -6.39 -9.39
CA ASP A 91 -1.61 -6.80 -10.05
C ASP A 91 -1.84 -8.28 -9.79
N VAL A 92 -2.86 -8.54 -9.00
CA VAL A 92 -3.46 -9.87 -8.89
C VAL A 92 -3.96 -10.21 -10.29
N THR A 93 -3.25 -11.10 -10.98
CA THR A 93 -3.56 -11.55 -12.34
C THR A 93 -4.76 -12.50 -12.41
N ASP A 94 -5.39 -12.80 -11.28
CA ASP A 94 -6.64 -13.54 -11.29
C ASP A 94 -7.76 -12.57 -11.63
N SER A 95 -8.28 -12.73 -12.85
CA SER A 95 -9.45 -12.02 -13.37
C SER A 95 -10.66 -12.30 -12.50
N HIS A 96 -10.81 -11.52 -11.44
CA HIS A 96 -11.98 -11.56 -10.57
C HIS A 96 -13.05 -10.59 -11.06
N ALA A 97 -14.31 -10.91 -10.79
CA ALA A 97 -15.44 -10.04 -11.11
C ALA A 97 -15.22 -8.64 -10.50
N VAL A 98 -15.48 -7.60 -11.31
CA VAL A 98 -15.33 -6.20 -10.91
C VAL A 98 -16.72 -5.60 -10.72
N PHE A 99 -16.92 -4.94 -9.59
CA PHE A 99 -18.16 -4.29 -9.16
C PHE A 99 -17.89 -2.80 -9.04
N GLY A 100 -18.02 -2.07 -10.15
CA GLY A 100 -17.66 -0.65 -10.21
C GLY A 100 -16.18 -0.42 -9.85
N CYS A 101 -15.92 0.22 -8.71
CA CYS A 101 -14.56 0.45 -8.21
C CYS A 101 -14.02 -0.64 -7.29
N PHE A 102 -14.79 -1.68 -7.00
CA PHE A 102 -14.37 -2.78 -6.13
C PHE A 102 -14.14 -4.08 -6.89
N TYR A 103 -13.23 -4.89 -6.38
CA TYR A 103 -13.05 -6.29 -6.74
C TYR A 103 -12.44 -7.00 -5.53
N TYR A 104 -12.37 -8.32 -5.54
CA TYR A 104 -11.75 -9.07 -4.46
C TYR A 104 -10.78 -10.12 -5.00
N SER A 105 -9.87 -10.57 -4.13
CA SER A 105 -9.05 -11.77 -4.36
C SER A 105 -9.22 -12.73 -3.19
N ILE A 106 -9.23 -14.03 -3.48
CA ILE A 106 -9.22 -15.05 -2.43
C ILE A 106 -7.85 -15.05 -1.76
N TRP A 107 -7.84 -15.16 -0.43
CA TRP A 107 -6.64 -15.20 0.39
C TRP A 107 -6.65 -16.46 1.26
N PRO A 108 -5.48 -17.07 1.56
CA PRO A 108 -5.42 -18.26 2.42
C PRO A 108 -6.18 -18.11 3.73
N LYS A 109 -6.69 -19.25 4.23
CA LYS A 109 -7.49 -19.39 5.46
C LYS A 109 -8.90 -18.78 5.34
N ASN A 110 -9.59 -19.00 4.22
CA ASN A 110 -10.96 -18.53 3.97
C ASN A 110 -11.13 -17.02 4.16
N ARG A 111 -10.14 -16.25 3.72
CA ARG A 111 -10.18 -14.78 3.78
C ARG A 111 -10.39 -14.24 2.37
N VAL A 112 -11.02 -13.08 2.30
CA VAL A 112 -11.09 -12.29 1.07
C VAL A 112 -10.34 -11.00 1.28
N ARG A 113 -9.60 -10.57 0.27
CA ARG A 113 -9.00 -9.25 0.22
C ARG A 113 -9.80 -8.40 -0.74
N ILE A 114 -10.44 -7.37 -0.21
CA ILE A 114 -11.17 -6.38 -1.01
C ILE A 114 -10.15 -5.38 -1.55
N HIS A 115 -10.27 -5.08 -2.84
CA HIS A 115 -9.46 -4.10 -3.54
C HIS A 115 -10.34 -2.97 -4.04
N PHE A 116 -9.75 -1.79 -4.10
CA PHE A 116 -10.38 -0.60 -4.65
C PHE A 116 -9.51 -0.04 -5.78
N ARG A 117 -10.12 0.24 -6.92
CA ARG A 117 -9.50 1.00 -8.01
C ARG A 117 -10.40 2.14 -8.39
N ASN A 118 -9.85 3.33 -8.62
CA ASN A 118 -10.65 4.41 -9.18
C ASN A 118 -10.92 4.12 -10.67
N GLY A 119 -12.05 3.48 -10.95
CA GLY A 119 -12.49 3.12 -12.31
C GLY A 119 -13.23 4.24 -13.03
N GLU A 120 -13.38 5.42 -12.43
CA GLU A 120 -14.24 6.49 -12.95
C GLU A 120 -13.47 7.78 -13.21
N ALA A 121 -13.74 8.40 -14.36
CA ALA A 121 -13.39 9.78 -14.64
C ALA A 121 -14.49 10.70 -14.09
N SER A 122 -14.30 11.23 -12.87
CA SER A 122 -15.22 12.15 -12.23
C SER A 122 -14.50 13.28 -11.50
N SER A 123 -15.15 14.44 -11.42
CA SER A 123 -14.68 15.58 -10.61
C SER A 123 -14.85 15.38 -9.10
N TYR A 124 -15.63 14.38 -8.67
CA TYR A 124 -15.78 14.01 -7.27
C TYR A 124 -14.80 12.91 -6.90
N GLY A 125 -14.21 13.02 -5.70
CA GLY A 125 -13.41 11.92 -5.13
C GLY A 125 -14.21 10.62 -5.11
N SER A 126 -13.60 9.52 -5.54
CA SER A 126 -14.25 8.23 -5.71
C SER A 126 -14.73 7.60 -4.38
N LEU A 127 -14.18 8.05 -3.25
CA LEU A 127 -14.62 7.73 -1.88
C LEU A 127 -15.29 8.93 -1.18
N SER A 128 -15.72 9.96 -1.90
CA SER A 128 -16.40 11.12 -1.32
C SER A 128 -17.78 10.76 -0.76
N ARG A 129 -18.28 11.59 0.17
CA ARG A 129 -19.61 11.41 0.78
C ARG A 129 -20.74 11.33 -0.26
N ILE A 130 -20.64 12.10 -1.34
CA ILE A 130 -21.61 12.09 -2.46
C ILE A 130 -21.63 10.73 -3.16
N ARG A 131 -20.49 10.04 -3.23
CA ARG A 131 -20.35 8.71 -3.85
C ARG A 131 -20.66 7.54 -2.91
N SER A 132 -20.85 7.80 -1.62
CA SER A 132 -21.09 6.76 -0.61
C SER A 132 -22.27 5.82 -0.95
N PRO A 133 -23.44 6.31 -1.41
CA PRO A 133 -24.54 5.41 -1.79
C PRO A 133 -24.18 4.45 -2.92
N GLN A 134 -23.45 4.94 -3.93
CA GLN A 134 -23.00 4.12 -5.05
C GLN A 134 -21.95 3.10 -4.60
N ARG A 135 -20.96 3.52 -3.79
CA ARG A 135 -19.93 2.59 -3.26
C ARG A 135 -20.56 1.47 -2.43
N LEU A 136 -21.61 1.78 -1.66
CA LEU A 136 -22.31 0.78 -0.86
C LEU A 136 -23.09 -0.22 -1.74
N ALA A 137 -23.71 0.25 -2.82
CA ALA A 137 -24.36 -0.63 -3.79
C ALA A 137 -23.36 -1.58 -4.45
N GLU A 138 -22.22 -1.06 -4.92
CA GLU A 138 -21.14 -1.85 -5.52
C GLU A 138 -20.60 -2.93 -4.57
N LEU A 139 -20.36 -2.58 -3.30
CA LEU A 139 -19.95 -3.55 -2.28
C LEU A 139 -21.03 -4.60 -2.04
N THR A 140 -22.30 -4.19 -1.97
CA THR A 140 -23.43 -5.11 -1.76
C THR A 140 -23.52 -6.14 -2.89
N ASP A 141 -23.34 -5.70 -4.13
CA ASP A 141 -23.36 -6.58 -5.30
C ASP A 141 -22.17 -7.55 -5.30
N MET A 142 -20.99 -7.09 -4.87
CA MET A 142 -19.82 -7.95 -4.71
C MET A 142 -20.06 -9.09 -3.70
N PHE A 143 -20.62 -8.79 -2.53
CA PHE A 143 -20.92 -9.81 -1.51
C PHE A 143 -22.04 -10.77 -1.96
N ARG A 144 -23.04 -10.27 -2.69
CA ARG A 144 -24.08 -11.13 -3.29
C ARG A 144 -23.53 -12.10 -4.33
N TYR A 145 -22.59 -11.64 -5.15
CA TYR A 145 -21.98 -12.48 -6.20
C TYR A 145 -21.15 -13.63 -5.63
N GLY A 146 -20.36 -13.37 -4.59
CA GLY A 146 -19.39 -14.32 -4.10
C GLY A 146 -19.93 -15.44 -3.19
N SER A 147 -21.19 -15.38 -2.73
CA SER A 147 -21.66 -16.20 -1.59
C SER A 147 -20.66 -16.19 -0.42
N ILE A 148 -20.09 -15.00 -0.15
CA ILE A 148 -19.18 -14.67 0.95
C ILE A 148 -19.87 -13.72 1.91
#